data_AF-A0A848YCQ6-F1
#
_entry.id   AF-A0A848YCQ6-F1
#
_cell.length_a   1.000
_cell.length_b   1.000
_cell.length_c   1.000
_cell.angle_alpha   90.00
_cell.angle_beta   90.00
_cell.angle_gamma   90.00
#
_symmetry.space_group_name_H-M   'P 1'
#
loop_
_entity.id
_entity.type
_entity.pdbx_description
1 polymer ?
#
loop_
_entity_poly.entity_id
_entity_poly.type
_entity_poly.pdbx_seq_one_letter_code
_entity_poly.pdbx_strand_id
1 'polypeptide(L)'
;MTSDPLEEFSDDDLGYVPKEGGIASRAGVSAEAPYLASLNPEQRAAVESLDGPVLVLAGAGTGKTRVLTTRLAHLLNTGRAWPGQILSVTFTNKAAREMKDRIGNLIGGIVEGMQWLGTFHSIGVKIMRRHAELVGLKSDFSILDQDDQVRLLKQIIQAHEIDEKRWPARQLAAHI
;
A
#
# COMPACT_ATOMS: atom_id res chain seq x y z
N MET A 1 -63.47 -36.19 3.48
CA MET A 1 -62.07 -36.27 3.93
C MET A 1 -61.22 -35.92 2.72
N THR A 2 -61.21 -34.62 2.40
CA THR A 2 -60.07 -33.69 2.58
C THR A 2 -59.01 -33.92 1.49
N SER A 3 -59.26 -33.33 0.33
CA SER A 3 -58.24 -33.05 -0.70
C SER A 3 -57.22 -32.07 -0.12
N ASP A 4 -55.95 -32.45 -0.17
CA ASP A 4 -54.82 -31.69 0.33
C ASP A 4 -54.63 -30.40 -0.52
N PRO A 5 -54.62 -29.19 0.05
CA PRO A 5 -54.48 -27.94 -0.71
C PRO A 5 -53.05 -27.62 -1.19
N LEU A 6 -52.11 -28.57 -1.14
CA LEU A 6 -50.69 -28.32 -1.42
C LEU A 6 -50.15 -28.91 -2.73
N GLU A 7 -50.99 -29.45 -3.61
CA GLU A 7 -50.59 -30.00 -4.93
C GLU A 7 -50.67 -28.98 -6.10
N GLU A 8 -50.52 -27.69 -5.86
CA GLU A 8 -50.41 -26.67 -6.93
C GLU A 8 -49.24 -25.70 -6.70
N PHE A 9 -48.02 -26.22 -6.57
CA PHE A 9 -46.81 -25.42 -6.79
C PHE A 9 -45.79 -26.25 -7.56
N SER A 10 -45.83 -26.17 -8.89
CA SER A 10 -44.75 -26.67 -9.74
C SER A 10 -43.53 -25.75 -9.59
N ASP A 11 -42.36 -26.31 -9.28
CA ASP A 11 -41.07 -25.62 -9.13
C ASP A 11 -40.57 -24.88 -10.39
N ASP A 12 -41.33 -24.89 -11.49
CA ASP A 12 -40.96 -24.25 -12.78
C ASP A 12 -41.32 -22.76 -12.86
N ASP A 13 -41.97 -22.16 -11.85
CA ASP A 13 -42.45 -20.76 -11.90
C ASP A 13 -41.47 -19.72 -11.28
N LEU A 14 -40.19 -20.09 -11.11
CA LEU A 14 -39.14 -19.19 -10.57
C LEU A 14 -38.32 -18.46 -11.66
N GLY A 15 -38.84 -18.39 -12.89
CA GLY A 15 -38.21 -17.72 -14.02
C GLY A 15 -38.32 -16.19 -14.01
N TYR A 16 -37.81 -15.51 -12.97
CA TYR A 16 -37.61 -14.06 -13.06
C TYR A 16 -36.47 -13.75 -14.03
N VAL A 17 -36.81 -13.43 -15.27
CA VAL A 17 -35.89 -12.86 -16.25
C VAL A 17 -35.97 -11.34 -16.13
N PRO A 18 -34.91 -10.64 -15.66
CA PRO A 18 -34.95 -9.18 -15.54
C PRO A 18 -35.18 -8.56 -16.92
N LYS A 19 -36.19 -7.67 -17.04
CA LYS A 19 -36.37 -6.86 -18.26
C LYS A 19 -35.14 -5.95 -18.46
N GLU A 20 -34.58 -5.95 -19.66
CA GLU A 20 -33.50 -5.04 -20.04
C GLU A 20 -33.92 -3.59 -19.77
N GLY A 21 -33.10 -2.85 -19.00
CA GLY A 21 -33.33 -1.45 -18.64
C GLY A 21 -33.98 -1.22 -17.26
N GLY A 22 -34.36 -2.27 -16.53
CA GLY A 22 -34.91 -2.17 -15.16
C GLY A 22 -33.88 -1.72 -14.11
N ILE A 23 -34.36 -1.35 -12.92
CA ILE A 23 -33.51 -0.89 -11.79
C ILE A 23 -32.45 -1.95 -11.44
N ALA A 24 -32.80 -3.24 -11.54
CA ALA A 24 -31.89 -4.38 -11.37
C ALA A 24 -30.83 -4.50 -12.49
N SER A 25 -31.16 -4.17 -13.74
CA SER A 25 -30.16 -4.16 -14.83
C SER A 25 -29.24 -2.94 -14.73
N ARG A 26 -29.73 -1.82 -14.20
CA ARG A 26 -28.92 -0.62 -13.88
C ARG A 26 -28.01 -0.84 -12.67
N ALA A 27 -28.38 -1.72 -11.75
CA ALA A 27 -27.53 -2.12 -10.63
C ALA A 27 -26.36 -3.02 -11.05
N GLY A 28 -26.49 -3.73 -12.19
CA GLY A 28 -25.44 -4.59 -12.76
C GLY A 28 -24.43 -3.85 -13.66
N VAL A 29 -24.77 -2.68 -14.18
CA VAL A 29 -23.81 -1.80 -14.85
C VAL A 29 -23.19 -0.93 -13.77
N SER A 30 -22.15 -1.46 -13.12
CA SER A 30 -21.23 -0.67 -12.29
C SER A 30 -20.86 0.58 -13.08
N ALA A 31 -21.41 1.73 -12.72
CA ALA A 31 -20.94 3.01 -13.24
C ALA A 31 -19.43 3.03 -13.07
N GLU A 32 -18.71 3.09 -14.19
CA GLU A 32 -17.26 2.99 -14.22
C GLU A 32 -16.67 3.98 -13.21
N ALA A 33 -15.78 3.50 -12.35
CA ALA A 33 -15.27 4.30 -11.26
C ALA A 33 -14.61 5.58 -11.84
N PRO A 34 -14.97 6.80 -11.37
CA PRO A 34 -14.56 8.05 -12.02
C PRO A 34 -13.04 8.21 -12.20
N TYR A 35 -12.25 7.57 -11.34
CA TYR A 35 -10.79 7.58 -11.40
C TYR A 35 -10.19 6.80 -12.59
N LEU A 36 -10.97 5.93 -13.26
CA LEU A 36 -10.55 5.17 -14.45
C LEU A 36 -10.74 5.95 -15.75
N ALA A 37 -11.74 6.84 -15.82
CA ALA A 37 -12.16 7.54 -17.03
C ALA A 37 -11.07 8.41 -17.69
N SER A 38 -9.99 8.69 -16.96
CA SER A 38 -8.94 9.63 -17.37
C SER A 38 -7.59 8.95 -17.64
N LEU A 39 -7.58 7.62 -17.69
CA LEU A 39 -6.43 6.79 -18.02
C LEU A 39 -6.41 6.45 -19.51
N ASN A 40 -5.20 6.37 -20.09
CA ASN A 40 -5.05 5.75 -21.41
C ASN A 40 -5.17 4.20 -21.29
N PRO A 41 -5.27 3.47 -22.41
CA PRO A 41 -5.43 2.02 -22.40
C PRO A 41 -4.35 1.28 -21.60
N GLU A 42 -3.08 1.69 -21.72
CA GLU A 42 -1.96 1.04 -21.04
C GLU A 42 -1.97 1.29 -19.52
N GLN A 43 -2.28 2.53 -19.11
CA GLN A 43 -2.43 2.89 -17.70
C GLN A 43 -3.61 2.16 -17.07
N ARG A 44 -4.73 2.06 -17.80
CA ARG A 44 -5.91 1.32 -17.38
C ARG A 44 -5.59 -0.17 -17.21
N ALA A 45 -4.94 -0.79 -18.19
CA ALA A 45 -4.52 -2.18 -18.09
C ALA A 45 -3.63 -2.44 -16.85
N ALA A 46 -2.69 -1.52 -16.55
CA ALA A 46 -1.86 -1.62 -15.35
C ALA A 46 -2.66 -1.47 -14.04
N VAL A 47 -3.72 -0.66 -14.02
CA VAL A 47 -4.60 -0.47 -12.86
C VAL A 47 -5.52 -1.66 -12.65
N GLU A 48 -6.09 -2.22 -13.72
CA GLU A 48 -7.03 -3.35 -13.69
C GLU A 48 -6.33 -4.72 -13.56
N SER A 49 -5.00 -4.77 -13.74
CA SER A 49 -4.18 -5.95 -13.44
C SER A 49 -4.01 -6.13 -11.93
N LEU A 50 -4.98 -6.81 -11.32
CA LEU A 50 -5.08 -6.98 -9.86
C LEU A 50 -4.49 -8.30 -9.35
N ASP A 51 -4.35 -9.29 -10.21
CA ASP A 51 -3.84 -10.61 -9.86
C ASP A 51 -2.39 -10.78 -10.35
N GLY A 52 -1.55 -11.40 -9.50
CA GLY A 52 -0.15 -11.68 -9.82
C GLY A 52 0.81 -10.47 -9.82
N PRO A 53 2.10 -10.71 -10.12
CA PRO A 53 3.12 -9.67 -10.17
C PRO A 53 2.97 -8.79 -11.42
N VAL A 54 3.07 -7.47 -11.25
CA VAL A 54 2.97 -6.49 -12.34
C VAL A 54 4.17 -5.54 -12.28
N LEU A 55 4.90 -5.43 -13.40
CA LEU A 55 5.98 -4.45 -13.58
C LEU A 55 5.51 -3.34 -14.52
N VAL A 56 5.43 -2.12 -14.00
CA VAL A 56 5.09 -0.94 -14.80
C VAL A 56 6.35 -0.19 -15.19
N LEU A 57 6.77 -0.32 -16.43
CA LEU A 57 7.85 0.47 -17.02
C LEU A 57 7.26 1.75 -17.60
N ALA A 58 7.83 2.90 -17.26
CA ALA A 58 7.38 4.13 -17.87
C ALA A 58 8.49 5.18 -17.95
N GLY A 59 8.41 6.08 -18.94
CA GLY A 59 9.32 7.20 -19.12
C GLY A 59 9.03 8.36 -18.16
N ALA A 60 9.85 9.41 -18.16
CA ALA A 60 9.55 10.64 -17.42
C ALA A 60 8.21 11.24 -17.90
N GLY A 61 7.41 11.80 -16.98
CA GLY A 61 6.13 12.46 -17.33
C GLY A 61 4.97 11.56 -17.75
N THR A 62 5.16 10.26 -17.93
CA THR A 62 4.14 9.31 -18.43
C THR A 62 3.07 8.88 -17.40
N GLY A 63 3.05 9.50 -16.22
CA GLY A 63 2.00 9.25 -15.22
C GLY A 63 2.21 8.04 -14.32
N LYS A 64 3.44 7.53 -14.12
CA LYS A 64 3.75 6.41 -13.19
C LYS A 64 3.06 6.54 -11.84
N THR A 65 3.21 7.71 -11.21
CA THR A 65 2.62 7.98 -9.90
C THR A 65 1.09 7.90 -9.96
N ARG A 66 0.47 8.40 -11.04
CA ARG A 66 -0.97 8.33 -11.25
C ARG A 66 -1.43 6.87 -11.35
N VAL A 67 -0.75 6.06 -12.17
CA VAL A 67 -1.05 4.62 -12.30
C VAL A 67 -1.00 3.93 -10.95
N LEU A 68 0.06 4.15 -10.18
CA LEU A 68 0.20 3.55 -8.85
C LEU A 68 -0.94 4.01 -7.92
N THR A 69 -1.19 5.30 -7.77
CA THR A 69 -2.25 5.80 -6.88
C THR A 69 -3.64 5.33 -7.28
N THR A 70 -3.91 5.28 -8.59
CA THR A 70 -5.20 4.81 -9.11
C THR A 70 -5.34 3.30 -8.93
N ARG A 71 -4.26 2.51 -9.07
CA ARG A 71 -4.28 1.07 -8.77
C ARG A 71 -4.58 0.79 -7.30
N LEU A 72 -3.96 1.54 -6.38
CA LEU A 72 -4.27 1.42 -4.95
C LEU A 72 -5.73 1.80 -4.65
N ALA A 73 -6.22 2.91 -5.23
CA ALA A 73 -7.63 3.30 -5.11
C ALA A 73 -8.57 2.21 -5.66
N HIS A 74 -8.21 1.60 -6.79
CA HIS A 74 -9.00 0.54 -7.43
C HIS A 74 -9.06 -0.73 -6.58
N LEU A 75 -7.94 -1.17 -5.99
CA LEU A 75 -7.91 -2.30 -5.04
C LEU A 75 -8.86 -2.09 -3.85
N LEU A 76 -8.87 -0.88 -3.31
CA LEU A 76 -9.70 -0.52 -2.15
C LEU A 76 -11.18 -0.41 -2.54
N ASN A 77 -11.49 0.26 -3.63
CA ASN A 77 -12.86 0.51 -4.09
C ASN A 77 -13.56 -0.77 -4.58
N THR A 78 -12.81 -1.73 -5.13
CA THR A 78 -13.35 -3.03 -5.57
C THR A 78 -13.43 -4.06 -4.42
N GLY A 79 -13.00 -3.70 -3.20
CA GLY A 79 -13.00 -4.60 -2.06
C GLY A 79 -12.00 -5.75 -2.16
N ARG A 80 -11.05 -5.69 -3.11
CA ARG A 80 -10.00 -6.70 -3.30
C ARG A 80 -8.96 -6.68 -2.19
N ALA A 81 -8.79 -5.54 -1.51
CA ALA A 81 -7.96 -5.41 -0.32
C ALA A 81 -8.54 -4.39 0.65
N TRP A 82 -8.25 -4.61 1.94
CA TRP A 82 -8.53 -3.64 3.00
C TRP A 82 -7.32 -2.71 3.16
N PRO A 83 -7.49 -1.46 3.65
CA PRO A 83 -6.38 -0.51 3.82
C PRO A 83 -5.16 -1.06 4.57
N GLY A 84 -5.40 -1.88 5.60
CA GLY A 84 -4.35 -2.51 6.40
C GLY A 84 -3.60 -3.67 5.70
N GLN A 85 -4.11 -4.15 4.56
CA GLN A 85 -3.53 -5.24 3.76
C GLN A 85 -2.63 -4.74 2.63
N ILE A 86 -2.55 -3.42 2.42
CA ILE A 86 -1.74 -2.81 1.36
C ILE A 86 -0.44 -2.27 1.94
N LEU A 87 0.70 -2.77 1.43
CA LEU A 87 2.02 -2.21 1.66
C LEU A 87 2.40 -1.31 0.48
N SER A 88 2.71 -0.03 0.75
CA SER A 88 3.17 0.91 -0.26
C SER A 88 4.44 1.62 0.19
N VAL A 89 5.52 1.43 -0.56
CA VAL A 89 6.86 1.88 -0.19
C VAL A 89 7.42 2.85 -1.22
N THR A 90 8.06 3.92 -0.76
CA THR A 90 8.78 4.87 -1.60
C THR A 90 10.11 5.30 -0.98
N PHE A 91 10.90 6.07 -1.72
CA PHE A 91 12.24 6.50 -1.28
C PHE A 91 12.22 7.76 -0.41
N THR A 92 11.24 8.65 -0.57
CA THR A 92 11.22 9.94 0.12
C THR A 92 9.93 10.18 0.90
N ASN A 93 10.03 10.88 2.03
CA ASN A 93 8.86 11.26 2.82
C ASN A 93 7.89 12.14 2.02
N LYS A 94 8.43 12.98 1.12
CA LYS A 94 7.62 13.81 0.21
C LYS A 94 6.77 12.94 -0.72
N ALA A 95 7.37 11.95 -1.37
CA ALA A 95 6.61 11.04 -2.25
C ALA A 95 5.56 10.23 -1.48
N ALA A 96 5.87 9.81 -0.24
CA ALA A 96 4.91 9.10 0.60
C ALA A 96 3.71 9.99 0.92
N ARG A 97 3.96 11.24 1.33
CA ARG A 97 2.91 12.22 1.62
C ARG A 97 2.06 12.52 0.39
N GLU A 98 2.70 12.82 -0.74
CA GLU A 98 2.00 13.05 -2.01
C GLU A 98 1.15 11.84 -2.44
N MET A 99 1.63 10.62 -2.22
CA MET A 99 0.86 9.41 -2.51
C MET A 99 -0.34 9.28 -1.58
N LYS A 100 -0.19 9.55 -0.28
CA LYS A 100 -1.30 9.57 0.69
C LYS A 100 -2.35 10.59 0.28
N ASP A 101 -1.94 11.82 -0.03
CA ASP A 101 -2.84 12.90 -0.42
C ASP A 101 -3.61 12.56 -1.72
N ARG A 102 -2.92 11.98 -2.71
CA ARG A 102 -3.55 11.54 -3.96
C ARG A 102 -4.58 10.45 -3.74
N ILE A 103 -4.27 9.43 -2.93
CA ILE A 103 -5.22 8.36 -2.62
C ILE A 103 -6.41 8.92 -1.85
N GLY A 104 -6.17 9.78 -0.86
CA GLY A 104 -7.24 10.45 -0.11
C GLY A 104 -8.19 11.24 -1.01
N ASN A 105 -7.67 11.92 -2.04
CA ASN A 105 -8.50 12.64 -3.01
C ASN A 105 -9.32 11.70 -3.92
N LEU A 106 -8.90 10.45 -4.13
CA LEU A 106 -9.60 9.50 -5.00
C LEU A 106 -10.69 8.72 -4.27
N ILE A 107 -10.49 8.36 -3.00
CA ILE A 107 -11.37 7.45 -2.25
C ILE A 107 -11.76 7.95 -0.84
N GLY A 108 -11.37 9.17 -0.48
CA GLY A 108 -11.72 9.79 0.80
C GLY A 108 -10.97 9.25 2.02
N GLY A 109 -11.64 9.27 3.18
CA GLY A 109 -11.05 8.97 4.50
C GLY A 109 -10.54 7.53 4.71
N ILE A 110 -10.80 6.63 3.75
CA ILE A 110 -10.29 5.25 3.76
C ILE A 110 -8.74 5.24 3.86
N VAL A 111 -8.08 6.26 3.32
CA VAL A 111 -6.62 6.40 3.34
C VAL A 111 -6.04 6.44 4.75
N GLU A 112 -6.80 6.85 5.77
CA GLU A 112 -6.31 6.86 7.16
C GLU A 112 -6.08 5.45 7.73
N GLY A 113 -6.71 4.43 7.15
CA GLY A 113 -6.45 3.03 7.48
C GLY A 113 -5.17 2.45 6.87
N MET A 114 -4.50 3.19 5.98
CA MET A 114 -3.31 2.72 5.25
C MET A 114 -2.02 2.84 6.08
N GLN A 115 -1.96 2.04 7.14
CA GLN A 115 -0.89 2.11 8.12
C GLN A 115 0.50 1.71 7.57
N TRP A 116 0.57 1.14 6.36
CA TRP A 116 1.80 0.66 5.71
C TRP A 116 2.17 1.45 4.44
N LEU A 117 1.73 2.70 4.36
CA LEU A 117 2.15 3.66 3.34
C LEU A 117 3.29 4.51 3.91
N GLY A 118 4.49 4.42 3.35
CA GLY A 118 5.65 5.15 3.87
C GLY A 118 6.93 4.96 3.08
N THR A 119 8.04 5.35 3.69
CA THR A 119 9.37 5.06 3.15
C THR A 119 9.87 3.70 3.60
N PHE A 120 10.90 3.17 2.93
CA PHE A 120 11.60 1.96 3.39
C PHE A 120 11.99 2.06 4.86
N HIS A 121 12.57 3.20 5.26
CA HIS A 121 12.99 3.44 6.64
C HIS A 121 11.80 3.50 7.61
N SER A 122 10.75 4.27 7.29
CA SER A 122 9.62 4.42 8.22
C SER A 122 8.88 3.09 8.43
N ILE A 123 8.76 2.29 7.37
CA ILE A 123 8.14 0.96 7.44
C ILE A 123 9.04 -0.03 8.17
N GLY A 124 10.34 -0.05 7.87
CA GLY A 124 11.32 -0.88 8.55
C GLY A 124 11.35 -0.61 10.06
N VAL A 125 11.43 0.66 10.46
CA VAL A 125 11.35 1.06 11.86
C VAL A 125 10.03 0.61 12.48
N LYS A 126 8.89 0.81 11.81
CA LYS A 126 7.59 0.35 12.34
C LYS A 126 7.54 -1.16 12.60
N ILE A 127 8.10 -1.96 11.71
CA ILE A 127 8.21 -3.41 11.87
C ILE A 127 9.12 -3.74 13.06
N MET A 128 10.31 -3.15 13.11
CA MET A 128 11.27 -3.35 14.20
C MET A 128 10.69 -2.95 15.56
N ARG A 129 9.97 -1.84 15.64
CA ARG A 129 9.32 -1.37 16.88
C ARG A 129 8.26 -2.35 17.37
N ARG A 130 7.47 -2.91 16.45
CA ARG A 130 6.41 -3.89 16.76
C ARG A 130 6.97 -5.22 17.25
N HIS A 131 8.16 -5.59 16.80
CA HIS A 131 8.77 -6.90 17.05
C HIS A 131 10.14 -6.82 17.75
N ALA A 132 10.41 -5.72 18.46
CA ALA A 132 11.75 -5.41 18.99
C ALA A 132 12.27 -6.52 19.92
N GLU A 133 11.39 -7.09 20.73
CA GLU A 133 11.73 -8.11 21.71
C GLU A 133 12.26 -9.41 21.07
N LEU A 134 11.85 -9.72 19.82
CA LEU A 134 12.32 -10.91 19.10
C LEU A 134 13.82 -10.85 18.78
N VAL A 135 14.41 -9.65 18.79
CA VAL A 135 15.84 -9.41 18.55
C VAL A 135 16.55 -8.86 19.79
N GLY A 136 15.94 -8.99 20.98
CA GLY A 136 16.51 -8.54 22.23
C GLY A 136 16.58 -7.01 22.40
N LEU A 137 15.78 -6.27 21.64
CA LEU A 137 15.68 -4.82 21.73
C LEU A 137 14.42 -4.39 22.48
N LYS A 138 14.47 -3.22 23.11
CA LYS A 138 13.26 -2.53 23.58
C LYS A 138 12.61 -1.77 22.43
N SER A 139 11.29 -1.63 22.47
CA SER A 139 10.54 -0.91 21.43
C SER A 139 10.89 0.59 21.35
N ASP A 140 11.62 1.16 22.30
CA ASP A 140 12.05 2.57 22.35
C ASP A 140 13.54 2.78 22.02
N PHE A 141 14.23 1.79 21.41
CA PHE A 141 15.60 1.92 20.87
C PHE A 141 15.88 3.25 20.14
N SER A 142 17.08 3.81 20.25
CA SER A 142 17.46 5.01 19.48
C SER A 142 17.93 4.63 18.07
N ILE A 143 17.65 5.48 17.08
CA ILE A 143 18.22 5.38 15.73
C ILE A 143 19.36 6.37 15.68
N LEU A 144 20.57 5.89 15.44
CA LEU A 144 21.75 6.74 15.33
C LEU A 144 21.79 7.35 13.93
N ASP A 145 21.97 8.67 13.86
CA ASP A 145 22.31 9.34 12.62
C ASP A 145 23.83 9.24 12.34
N GLN A 146 24.27 9.85 11.23
CA GLN A 146 25.67 9.81 10.83
C GLN A 146 26.60 10.49 11.84
N ASP A 147 26.15 11.57 12.48
CA ASP A 147 26.95 12.29 13.48
C ASP A 147 27.05 11.49 14.78
N ASP A 148 25.95 10.85 15.20
CA ASP A 148 25.92 9.94 16.33
C ASP A 148 26.86 8.74 16.13
N GLN A 149 26.86 8.14 14.94
CA GLN A 149 27.77 7.06 14.56
C GLN A 149 29.24 7.51 14.68
N VAL A 150 29.57 8.69 14.14
CA VAL A 150 30.94 9.23 14.21
C VAL A 150 31.35 9.51 15.67
N ARG A 151 30.45 10.04 16.50
CA ARG A 151 30.71 10.27 17.92
C ARG A 151 30.96 8.96 18.67
N LEU A 152 30.14 7.94 18.44
CA LEU A 152 30.31 6.62 19.04
C LEU A 152 31.65 5.99 18.64
N LEU A 153 32.03 6.08 17.37
CA LEU A 153 33.31 5.56 16.89
C LEU A 153 34.51 6.25 17.53
N LYS A 154 34.45 7.57 17.75
CA LYS A 154 35.50 8.29 18.48
C LYS A 154 35.68 7.77 19.90
N GLN A 155 34.57 7.50 20.60
CA GLN A 155 34.61 6.94 21.95
C GLN A 155 35.25 5.54 21.95
N ILE A 156 34.92 4.70 20.96
CA ILE A 156 35.50 3.35 20.81
C ILE A 156 37.00 3.43 20.50
N ILE A 157 37.42 4.28 19.56
CA ILE A 157 38.84 4.49 19.22
C ILE A 157 39.64 4.88 20.46
N GLN A 158 39.14 5.83 21.25
CA GLN A 158 39.79 6.28 22.46
C GLN A 158 39.85 5.18 23.54
N ALA A 159 38.75 4.45 23.75
CA ALA A 159 38.67 3.40 24.77
C ALA A 159 39.60 2.21 24.49
N HIS A 160 39.90 1.94 23.22
CA HIS A 160 40.77 0.85 22.78
C HIS A 160 42.18 1.29 22.37
N GLU A 161 42.56 2.54 22.63
CA GLU A 161 43.87 3.12 22.30
C GLU A 161 44.26 2.94 20.82
N ILE A 162 43.26 3.00 19.92
CA ILE A 162 43.49 2.90 18.48
C ILE A 162 44.11 4.21 17.98
N ASP A 163 45.12 4.10 17.10
CA ASP A 163 45.72 5.27 16.47
C ASP A 163 44.72 6.00 15.56
N GLU A 164 44.15 7.09 16.06
CA GLU A 164 43.17 7.92 15.35
C GLU A 164 43.73 8.53 14.06
N LYS A 165 45.05 8.76 13.97
CA LYS A 165 45.66 9.28 12.73
C LYS A 165 45.65 8.24 11.62
N ARG A 166 45.87 6.98 11.99
CA ARG A 166 45.83 5.85 11.05
C ARG A 166 44.41 5.40 10.76
N TRP A 167 43.50 5.51 11.74
CA TRP A 167 42.11 5.05 11.64
C TRP A 167 41.11 6.15 12.08
N PRO A 168 40.91 7.20 11.27
CA PRO A 168 40.00 8.29 11.64
C PRO A 168 38.54 7.81 11.74
N ALA A 169 37.82 8.27 12.77
CA ALA A 169 36.43 7.87 13.02
C ALA A 169 35.49 8.07 11.82
N ARG A 170 35.66 9.18 11.07
CA ARG A 170 34.86 9.46 9.87
C ARG A 170 35.11 8.46 8.74
N GLN A 171 36.35 8.00 8.59
CA GLN A 171 36.69 7.01 7.58
C GLN A 171 36.11 5.66 7.95
N LEU A 172 36.21 5.27 9.22
CA LEU A 172 35.57 4.04 9.71
C LEU A 172 34.04 4.09 9.56
N ALA A 173 33.42 5.22 9.89
CA ALA A 173 31.97 5.43 9.75
C ALA A 173 31.46 5.24 8.32
N ALA A 174 32.30 5.48 7.31
CA ALA A 174 31.91 5.29 5.91
C ALA A 174 31.83 3.81 5.48
N HIS A 175 32.31 2.89 6.31
CA HIS A 175 32.34 1.45 6.05
C HIS A 175 31.25 0.65 6.80
N ILE A 176 30.40 1.34 7.57
CA ILE A 176 29.33 0.78 8.41
C ILE A 176 28.00 1.41 8.00
#